data_AF-A0A5C5WNP9-F1
#
_entry.id   AF-A0A5C5WNP9-F1
#
_cell.length_a   1.000
_cell.length_b   1.000
_cell.length_c   1.000
_cell.angle_alpha   90.00
_cell.angle_beta   90.00
_cell.angle_gamma   90.00
#
_symmetry.space_group_name_H-M   'P 1'
#
loop_
_entity.id
_entity.type
_entity.pdbx_description
1 polymer ?
#
loop_
_entity_poly.entity_id
_entity_poly.type
_entity_poly.pdbx_seq_one_letter_code
_entity_poly.pdbx_strand_id
1 'polypeptide(L)'
;MLHADRVWSVSEVSSAEELAKNLSEATWCCCQAFQITDHPRYVWLNDSTSEDGAQEYAVCRIGLTKGDILQIETITFGWCDYKKSLQFIRETLNGNDDDNEWARKVSATIETAEEHGRCGHCA
;
A
#
# COMPACT_ATOMS: atom_id res chain seq x y z
N MET A 1 -8.71 0.67 -8.03
CA MET A 1 -8.58 1.37 -6.75
C MET A 1 -9.92 1.97 -6.43
N LEU A 2 -10.37 1.83 -5.19
CA LEU A 2 -11.66 2.30 -4.73
C LEU A 2 -11.67 3.83 -4.56
N HIS A 3 -10.56 4.40 -4.11
CA HIS A 3 -10.47 5.82 -3.74
C HIS A 3 -9.50 6.64 -4.61
N ALA A 4 -9.80 6.81 -5.90
CA ALA A 4 -8.90 7.50 -6.86
C ALA A 4 -8.53 8.95 -6.51
N ASP A 5 -9.36 9.65 -5.73
CA ASP A 5 -9.13 11.05 -5.33
C ASP A 5 -8.44 11.18 -3.96
N ARG A 6 -8.15 10.05 -3.29
CA ARG A 6 -7.45 10.06 -2.00
C ARG A 6 -5.99 10.46 -2.22
N VAL A 7 -5.46 11.16 -1.22
CA VAL A 7 -4.05 11.50 -1.12
C VAL A 7 -3.44 10.64 -0.03
N TRP A 8 -2.39 9.89 -0.38
CA TRP A 8 -1.72 8.99 0.55
C TRP A 8 -0.39 9.57 1.01
N SER A 9 -0.16 9.54 2.32
CA SER A 9 1.13 9.80 2.94
C SER A 9 1.90 8.48 3.04
N VAL A 10 3.02 8.39 2.32
CA VAL A 10 3.85 7.18 2.32
C VAL A 10 4.84 7.19 3.49
N SER A 11 4.83 6.11 4.27
CA SER A 11 5.85 5.81 5.27
C SER A 11 6.78 4.72 4.74
N GLU A 12 8.08 4.94 4.89
CA GLU A 12 9.07 3.92 4.58
C GLU A 12 9.22 2.92 5.74
N VAL A 13 9.37 1.65 5.40
CA VAL A 13 9.68 0.57 6.34
C VAL A 13 10.90 -0.19 5.85
N SER A 14 11.64 -0.79 6.79
CA SER A 14 12.95 -1.37 6.52
C SER A 14 12.90 -2.77 5.90
N SER A 15 11.78 -3.49 6.05
CA SER A 15 11.69 -4.89 5.63
C SER A 15 10.27 -5.37 5.35
N ALA A 16 10.16 -6.51 4.67
CA ALA A 16 8.89 -7.20 4.45
C ALA A 16 8.24 -7.66 5.76
N GLU A 17 9.06 -8.04 6.75
CA GLU A 17 8.62 -8.43 8.08
C GLU A 17 8.01 -7.27 8.85
N GLU A 18 8.63 -6.10 8.80
CA GLU A 18 8.09 -4.88 9.41
C GLU A 18 6.78 -4.48 8.73
N LEU A 19 6.73 -4.48 7.40
CA LEU A 19 5.51 -4.21 6.66
C LEU A 19 4.41 -5.21 7.02
N ALA A 20 4.73 -6.51 7.06
CA ALA A 20 3.76 -7.55 7.36
C ALA A 20 3.12 -7.33 8.72
N LYS A 21 3.95 -7.01 9.73
CA LYS A 21 3.50 -6.67 11.07
C LYS A 21 2.60 -5.44 11.07
N ASN A 22 3.03 -4.36 10.42
CA ASN A 22 2.25 -3.13 10.34
C ASN A 22 0.88 -3.35 9.70
N LEU A 23 0.80 -4.12 8.60
CA LEU A 23 -0.45 -4.33 7.88
C LEU A 23 -1.41 -5.33 8.55
N SER A 24 -0.91 -6.30 9.32
CA SER A 24 -1.76 -7.32 9.96
C SER A 24 -2.08 -7.06 11.43
N GLU A 25 -1.28 -6.28 12.15
CA GLU A 25 -1.39 -6.11 13.61
C GLU A 25 -1.80 -4.71 14.05
N ALA A 26 -1.89 -3.75 13.13
CA ALA A 26 -2.25 -2.37 13.44
C ALA A 26 -3.35 -1.84 12.52
N THR A 27 -4.09 -0.84 13.02
CA THR A 27 -5.06 -0.07 12.25
C THR A 27 -4.42 1.25 11.84
N TRP A 28 -4.52 1.60 10.57
CA TRP A 28 -3.96 2.84 10.04
C TRP A 28 -5.05 3.73 9.49
N CYS A 29 -4.78 5.04 9.54
CA CYS A 29 -5.61 6.06 8.90
C CYS A 29 -5.75 5.76 7.40
N CYS A 30 -6.88 6.13 6.80
CA CYS A 30 -7.11 5.89 5.38
C CYS A 30 -6.07 6.57 4.48
N CYS A 31 -5.49 7.69 4.93
CA CYS A 31 -4.38 8.41 4.29
C CYS A 31 -3.07 7.61 4.25
N GLN A 32 -2.92 6.52 5.00
CA GLN A 32 -1.62 5.85 5.15
C GLN A 32 -1.26 5.01 3.94
N ALA A 33 -0.01 5.09 3.52
CA ALA A 33 0.62 4.16 2.60
C ALA A 33 1.96 3.67 3.14
N PHE A 34 2.43 2.55 2.60
CA PHE A 34 3.73 1.99 2.97
C PHE A 34 4.56 1.63 1.76
N GLN A 35 5.87 1.81 1.89
CA GLN A 35 6.87 1.40 0.93
C GLN A 35 8.07 0.79 1.64
N ILE A 36 8.63 -0.29 1.10
CA ILE A 36 9.85 -0.87 1.63
C ILE A 36 11.03 -0.14 0.99
N THR A 37 11.95 0.40 1.80
CA THR A 37 13.07 1.25 1.32
C THR A 37 13.89 0.58 0.23
N ASP A 38 14.19 -0.72 0.35
CA ASP A 38 14.97 -1.48 -0.64
C ASP A 38 14.14 -1.93 -1.86
N HIS A 39 12.82 -1.71 -1.86
CA HIS A 39 11.91 -2.07 -2.94
C HIS A 39 10.98 -0.89 -3.32
N PRO A 40 11.52 0.25 -3.75
CA PRO A 40 10.75 1.48 -4.01
C PRO A 40 9.80 1.37 -5.22
N ARG A 41 9.85 0.23 -5.94
CA ARG A 41 8.95 -0.07 -7.05
C ARG A 41 7.54 -0.46 -6.57
N TYR A 42 7.39 -0.88 -5.32
CA TYR A 42 6.10 -1.33 -4.78
C TYR A 42 5.62 -0.39 -3.67
N VAL A 43 4.31 -0.17 -3.63
CA VAL A 43 3.64 0.62 -2.60
C VAL A 43 2.31 -0.03 -2.23
N TRP A 44 2.00 -0.02 -0.93
CA TRP A 44 0.74 -0.48 -0.37
C TRP A 44 -0.07 0.73 0.06
N LEU A 45 -1.12 1.03 -0.68
CA LEU A 45 -1.99 2.19 -0.45
C LEU A 45 -3.22 1.73 0.32
N ASN A 46 -3.50 2.29 1.50
CA ASN A 46 -4.71 1.95 2.24
C ASN A 46 -5.93 2.37 1.43
N ASP A 47 -6.64 1.40 0.85
CA ASP A 47 -7.82 1.55 -0.02
C ASP A 47 -9.10 1.18 0.75
N SER A 48 -9.03 1.10 2.08
CA SER A 48 -10.17 0.84 2.96
C SER A 48 -11.21 1.96 2.89
N THR A 49 -12.49 1.59 3.03
CA THR A 49 -13.62 2.54 3.10
C THR A 49 -13.66 3.35 4.39
N SER A 50 -13.06 2.83 5.46
CA SER A 50 -13.01 3.45 6.79
C SER A 50 -11.90 2.83 7.63
N GLU A 51 -11.40 3.56 8.62
CA GLU A 51 -10.39 3.09 9.58
C GLU A 51 -10.87 1.88 10.39
N ASP A 52 -12.15 1.90 10.80
CA ASP A 52 -12.79 0.83 11.58
C ASP A 52 -13.20 -0.39 10.73
N GLY A 53 -12.94 -0.34 9.42
CA GLY A 53 -13.25 -1.42 8.49
C GLY A 53 -12.16 -2.50 8.45
N ALA A 54 -12.40 -3.54 7.65
CA ALA A 54 -11.31 -4.43 7.27
C ALA A 54 -10.27 -3.63 6.49
N GLN A 55 -9.02 -3.64 6.96
CA GLN A 55 -7.94 -2.88 6.35
C GLN A 55 -7.56 -3.50 5.00
N GLU A 56 -8.01 -2.88 3.93
CA GLU A 56 -7.78 -3.25 2.53
C GLU A 56 -6.75 -2.33 1.90
N TYR A 57 -5.79 -2.93 1.18
CA TYR A 57 -4.71 -2.20 0.54
C TYR A 57 -4.68 -2.51 -0.96
N ALA A 58 -4.63 -1.45 -1.75
CA ALA A 58 -4.26 -1.54 -3.15
C ALA A 58 -2.74 -1.70 -3.25
N VAL A 59 -2.29 -2.81 -3.81
CA VAL A 59 -0.87 -3.08 -4.06
C VAL A 59 -0.54 -2.54 -5.44
N CYS A 60 0.36 -1.56 -5.49
CA CYS A 60 0.71 -0.87 -6.72
C CYS A 60 2.19 -0.99 -7.04
N ARG A 61 2.47 -1.11 -8.33
CA ARG A 61 3.79 -1.02 -8.92
C ARG A 61 3.98 0.37 -9.52
N ILE A 62 5.02 1.07 -9.08
CA ILE A 62 5.41 2.38 -9.57
C ILE A 62 6.37 2.20 -10.75
N GLY A 63 6.01 2.79 -11.88
CA GLY A 63 6.82 2.83 -13.10
C GLY A 63 7.92 3.89 -13.06
N LEU A 64 8.71 3.96 -14.13
CA LEU A 64 9.85 4.88 -14.22
C LEU A 64 9.43 6.34 -14.48
N THR A 65 8.22 6.55 -14.99
CA THR A 65 7.68 7.87 -15.30
C THR A 65 6.66 8.28 -14.25
N LYS A 66 6.67 9.56 -13.85
CA LYS A 66 5.71 10.12 -12.89
C LYS A 66 4.27 9.82 -13.35
N GLY A 67 3.47 9.25 -12.45
CA GLY A 67 2.07 8.89 -12.72
C GLY A 67 1.88 7.54 -13.42
N ASP A 68 2.95 6.82 -13.77
CA ASP A 68 2.82 5.44 -14.24
C ASP A 68 2.65 4.51 -13.04
N ILE A 69 1.41 4.33 -12.61
CA ILE A 69 1.05 3.49 -11.47
C ILE A 69 0.17 2.36 -11.99
N LEU A 70 0.58 1.13 -11.73
CA LEU A 70 -0.17 -0.08 -12.04
C LEU A 70 -0.62 -0.71 -10.73
N GLN A 71 -1.92 -0.76 -10.48
CA GLN A 71 -2.44 -1.59 -9.40
C GLN A 71 -2.37 -3.04 -9.88
N ILE A 72 -1.65 -3.87 -9.14
CA ILE A 72 -1.40 -5.28 -9.48
C ILE A 72 -2.23 -6.24 -8.63
N GLU A 73 -2.65 -5.80 -7.43
CA GLU A 73 -3.49 -6.60 -6.55
C GLU A 73 -4.30 -5.70 -5.59
N THR A 74 -5.31 -6.28 -4.95
CA THR A 74 -5.95 -5.77 -3.73
C THR A 74 -5.89 -6.84 -2.65
N ILE A 75 -5.40 -6.48 -1.46
CA ILE A 75 -5.29 -7.43 -0.34
C ILE A 75 -5.96 -6.85 0.91
N THR A 76 -6.91 -7.60 1.46
CA THR A 76 -7.54 -7.30 2.75
C THR A 76 -6.67 -7.82 3.90
N PHE A 77 -5.61 -7.07 4.23
CA PHE A 77 -4.68 -7.42 5.31
C PHE A 77 -5.34 -7.51 6.70
N GLY A 78 -6.45 -6.81 6.93
CA GLY A 78 -7.24 -6.95 8.16
C GLY A 78 -7.80 -8.37 8.40
N TRP A 79 -7.74 -9.27 7.41
CA TRP A 79 -8.10 -10.69 7.56
C TRP A 79 -6.89 -11.63 7.57
N CYS A 80 -5.68 -11.08 7.45
CA CYS A 80 -4.44 -11.85 7.45
C CYS A 80 -3.85 -11.91 8.86
N ASP A 81 -3.21 -13.03 9.19
CA ASP A 81 -2.20 -13.05 10.25
C ASP A 81 -0.84 -12.60 9.68
N TYR A 82 0.14 -12.40 10.58
CA TYR A 82 1.50 -12.02 10.20
C TYR A 82 2.11 -12.92 9.11
N LYS A 83 1.92 -14.25 9.21
CA LYS A 83 2.54 -15.20 8.28
C LYS A 83 1.94 -15.08 6.89
N LYS A 84 0.62 -14.93 6.80
CA LYS A 84 -0.09 -14.78 5.54
C LYS A 84 0.21 -13.42 4.90
N SER A 85 0.25 -12.37 5.71
CA SER A 85 0.66 -11.02 5.31
C SER A 85 2.07 -11.03 4.70
N LEU A 86 3.03 -11.63 5.41
CA LEU A 86 4.42 -11.75 4.95
C LEU A 86 4.55 -12.58 3.66
N GLN A 87 3.75 -13.64 3.51
CA GLN A 87 3.74 -14.43 2.28
C GLN A 87 3.37 -13.54 1.08
N PHE A 88 2.25 -12.82 1.16
CA PHE A 88 1.79 -11.97 0.06
C PHE A 88 2.79 -10.86 -0.27
N ILE A 89 3.33 -10.18 0.75
CA ILE A 89 4.35 -9.15 0.53
C ILE A 89 5.56 -9.74 -0.22
N ARG A 90 6.02 -10.93 0.16
CA ARG A 90 7.14 -11.58 -0.55
C ARG A 90 6.79 -11.99 -1.98
N GLU A 91 5.57 -12.45 -2.23
CA GLU A 91 5.09 -12.76 -3.59
C GLU A 91 5.12 -11.51 -4.47
N THR A 92 4.62 -10.38 -3.96
CA THR A 92 4.69 -9.08 -4.64
C THR A 92 6.13 -8.64 -4.89
N LEU A 93 7.00 -8.70 -3.88
CA LEU A 93 8.40 -8.27 -4.00
C LEU A 93 9.21 -9.12 -4.98
N ASN A 94 8.84 -10.39 -5.16
CA ASN A 94 9.43 -11.27 -6.16
C ASN A 94 8.86 -11.04 -7.58
N GLY A 95 7.90 -10.14 -7.73
CA GLY A 95 7.24 -9.83 -9.00
C GLY A 95 6.23 -10.88 -9.44
N ASN A 96 5.78 -11.77 -8.55
CA ASN A 96 4.83 -12.82 -8.92
C ASN A 96 3.45 -12.24 -9.29
N ASP A 97 3.13 -11.04 -8.80
CA ASP A 97 1.87 -10.34 -9.04
C ASP A 97 1.97 -9.35 -10.23
N ASP A 98 3.17 -9.13 -10.80
CA ASP A 98 3.42 -8.07 -11.77
C ASP A 98 2.59 -8.18 -13.06
N ASP A 99 2.25 -9.42 -13.44
CA ASP A 99 1.50 -9.78 -14.65
C ASP A 99 0.09 -10.33 -14.32
N ASN A 100 -0.46 -9.97 -13.16
CA ASN A 100 -1.82 -10.34 -12.77
C ASN A 100 -2.82 -9.89 -13.85
N GLU A 101 -3.76 -10.77 -14.25
CA GLU A 101 -4.75 -10.48 -15.30
C GLU A 101 -5.66 -9.28 -14.96
N TRP A 102 -5.80 -8.98 -13.66
CA TRP A 102 -6.57 -7.85 -13.14
C TRP A 102 -5.74 -6.59 -12.99
N ALA A 103 -4.45 -6.63 -13.32
CA ALA A 103 -3.57 -5.49 -13.23
C ALA A 103 -4.03 -4.38 -14.16
N ARG A 104 -4.15 -3.17 -13.61
CA ARG A 104 -4.72 -2.01 -14.32
C ARG A 104 -4.03 -0.73 -13.95
N LYS A 105 -3.93 0.17 -14.93
CA LYS A 105 -3.43 1.53 -14.69
C LYS A 105 -4.39 2.27 -13.77
N VAL A 106 -3.83 2.96 -12.80
CA VAL A 106 -4.57 3.76 -11.83
C VAL A 106 -3.91 5.12 -11.69
N SER A 107 -4.70 6.11 -11.27
CA SER A 107 -4.19 7.38 -10.78
C SER A 107 -4.20 7.33 -9.26
N ALA A 108 -3.10 7.76 -8.63
CA ALA A 108 -3.00 7.93 -7.19
C ALA A 108 -2.07 9.09 -6.88
N THR A 109 -2.40 9.88 -5.86
CA THR A 109 -1.55 10.96 -5.35
C THR A 109 -0.83 10.44 -4.11
N ILE A 110 0.48 10.23 -4.23
CA ILE A 110 1.33 9.71 -3.16
C ILE A 110 2.30 10.83 -2.79
N GLU A 111 2.31 11.20 -1.52
CA GLU A 111 3.08 12.29 -0.92
C GLU A 111 4.02 11.73 0.15
N THR A 112 5.19 12.35 0.32
CA THR A 112 5.99 12.11 1.52
C THR A 112 5.31 12.72 2.75
N ALA A 113 5.78 12.38 3.95
CA ALA A 113 5.29 12.99 5.18
C ALA A 113 5.42 14.53 5.18
N GLU A 114 6.50 15.06 4.60
CA GLU A 114 6.73 16.51 4.48
C GLU A 114 5.75 17.17 3.49
N GLU A 115 5.47 16.52 2.36
CA GLU A 115 4.52 17.02 1.36
C GLU A 115 3.09 16.98 1.90
N HIS A 116 2.73 15.91 2.59
CA HIS A 116 1.41 15.72 3.19
C HIS A 116 1.14 16.70 4.34
N GLY A 117 2.20 17.07 5.07
CA GLY A 117 2.12 17.99 6.19
C GLY A 117 1.25 17.46 7.33
N ARG A 118 0.49 18.35 7.97
CA ARG A 118 -0.46 17.96 9.02
C ARG A 118 -1.80 17.60 8.39
N CYS A 119 -2.21 16.35 8.57
CA CYS A 119 -3.55 15.90 8.20
C CYS A 119 -4.46 15.90 9.43
N GLY A 120 -5.72 16.33 9.28
CA GLY A 120 -6.70 16.27 10.37
C GLY A 120 -7.14 14.85 10.73
N HIS A 121 -6.77 13.87 9.92
CA HIS A 121 -7.13 12.45 10.08
C HIS A 121 -5.93 11.55 10.42
N CYS A 122 -4.69 12.01 10.18
CA CYS A 122 -3.48 11.32 10.57
C CYS A 122 -2.94 12.04 11.83
N ALA A 123 -2.65 11.31 12.92
CA ALA A 123 -2.34 11.89 14.25
C ALA A 123 -1.13 12.82 14.29
#